data_AF-A0A3S4G3K6-F1
#
_entry.id   AF-A0A3S4G3K6-F1
#
_cell.length_a   1.000
_cell.length_b   1.000
_cell.length_c   1.000
_cell.angle_alpha   90.00
_cell.angle_beta   90.00
_cell.angle_gamma   90.00
#
_symmetry.space_group_name_H-M   'P 1'
#
loop_
_entity.id
_entity.type
_entity.pdbx_description
1 polymer ?
#
loop_
_entity_poly.entity_id
_entity_poly.type
_entity_poly.pdbx_seq_one_letter_code
_entity_poly.pdbx_strand_id
1 'polypeptide(L)'
;MAKAKFFVFKSLDDDKYYWEFRWQKQKFSGGPFENRKSALKDLEVVIPLIGDAPMYRVSGEIDEKDTVSPDVTDKCPLYFMLHADDNDRWAWWCMHKIDGTLFKSSEELSLADGFSTFEDAVVSAKKLRSIIEYAEIVDGAGVMIPYMHFSPEFTEKYEIGDMHPSYEFIKKNKL
;
A
#
# COMPACT_ATOMS: atom_id res chain seq x y z
N MET A 1 2.70 -0.69 18.25
CA MET A 1 2.61 0.04 16.96
C MET A 1 1.29 -0.32 16.29
N ALA A 2 0.61 0.62 15.65
CA ALA A 2 -0.61 0.33 14.90
C ALA A 2 -0.27 -0.53 13.68
N LYS A 3 -1.02 -1.61 13.47
CA LYS A 3 -0.90 -2.44 12.26
C LYS A 3 -1.39 -1.66 11.03
N ALA A 4 -0.74 -1.88 9.89
CA ALA A 4 -1.19 -1.36 8.60
C ALA A 4 -2.51 -2.04 8.20
N LYS A 5 -3.48 -1.25 7.72
CA LYS A 5 -4.80 -1.74 7.32
C LYS A 5 -5.35 -0.99 6.11
N PHE A 6 -6.09 -1.68 5.27
CA PHE A 6 -7.03 -1.08 4.31
C PHE A 6 -8.44 -1.07 4.92
N PHE A 7 -8.99 0.12 5.15
CA PHE A 7 -10.36 0.29 5.61
C PHE A 7 -11.28 0.46 4.41
N VAL A 8 -12.39 -0.28 4.34
CA VAL A 8 -13.43 -0.12 3.32
C VAL A 8 -14.70 0.40 4.00
N PHE A 9 -15.14 1.59 3.63
CA PHE A 9 -16.23 2.28 4.32
C PHE A 9 -17.09 3.09 3.35
N LYS A 10 -18.31 3.41 3.81
CA LYS A 10 -19.20 4.35 3.13
C LYS A 10 -18.96 5.74 3.72
N SER A 11 -18.69 6.72 2.87
CA SER A 11 -18.59 8.12 3.28
C SER A 11 -19.99 8.68 3.57
N LEU A 12 -20.10 9.47 4.63
CA LEU A 12 -21.35 10.14 5.00
C LEU A 12 -21.62 11.40 4.15
N ASP A 13 -20.58 11.93 3.51
CA ASP A 13 -20.66 13.21 2.80
C ASP A 13 -21.31 13.05 1.42
N ASP A 14 -21.07 11.93 0.73
CA ASP A 14 -21.52 11.69 -0.64
C ASP A 14 -22.25 10.34 -0.85
N ASP A 15 -22.43 9.57 0.23
CA ASP A 15 -23.04 8.24 0.22
C ASP A 15 -22.31 7.22 -0.67
N LYS A 16 -21.04 7.47 -1.03
CA LYS A 16 -20.19 6.57 -1.83
C LYS A 16 -19.28 5.71 -0.95
N TYR A 17 -18.74 4.66 -1.55
CA TYR A 17 -17.75 3.79 -0.90
C TYR A 17 -16.34 4.21 -1.26
N TYR A 18 -15.45 4.03 -0.30
CA TYR A 18 -14.02 4.31 -0.41
C TYR A 18 -13.23 3.17 0.22
N TRP A 19 -11.97 3.05 -0.17
CA TRP A 19 -10.98 2.37 0.64
C TRP A 19 -9.88 3.35 1.06
N GLU A 20 -9.34 3.20 2.26
CA GLU A 20 -8.22 4.01 2.77
C GLU A 20 -7.18 3.11 3.43
N PHE A 21 -5.95 3.14 2.92
CA PHE A 21 -4.80 2.60 3.62
C PHE A 21 -4.47 3.47 4.82
N ARG A 22 -4.20 2.87 5.97
CA ARG A 22 -3.70 3.58 7.16
C ARG A 22 -2.54 2.83 7.78
N TRP A 23 -1.43 3.53 8.00
CA TRP A 23 -0.29 3.03 8.75
C TRP A 23 0.45 4.19 9.44
N GLN A 24 0.55 4.14 10.77
CA GLN A 24 1.08 5.25 11.56
C GLN A 24 0.31 6.56 11.26
N LYS A 25 1.01 7.60 10.77
CA LYS A 25 0.42 8.88 10.31
C LYS A 25 0.09 8.88 8.82
N GLN A 26 0.52 7.84 8.09
CA GLN A 26 0.42 7.74 6.65
C GLN A 26 -0.92 7.17 6.23
N LYS A 27 -1.51 7.78 5.20
CA LYS A 27 -2.76 7.34 4.61
C LYS A 27 -2.86 7.73 3.16
N PHE A 28 -3.47 6.87 2.36
CA PHE A 28 -3.86 7.17 0.97
C PHE A 28 -5.16 6.44 0.68
N SER A 29 -5.91 6.92 -0.31
CA SER A 29 -7.27 6.43 -0.55
C SER A 29 -7.61 6.24 -2.01
N GLY A 30 -8.58 5.37 -2.28
CA GLY A 30 -9.19 5.22 -3.60
C GLY A 30 -10.71 5.35 -3.52
N GLY A 31 -11.29 5.69 -4.67
CA GLY A 31 -12.71 6.01 -4.83
C GLY A 31 -12.92 7.40 -5.45
N PRO A 32 -14.17 7.89 -5.49
CA PRO A 32 -15.40 7.27 -4.97
C PRO A 32 -15.89 6.04 -5.77
N PHE A 33 -16.60 5.12 -5.11
CA PHE A 33 -17.25 3.96 -5.72
C PHE A 33 -18.75 3.91 -5.40
N GLU A 34 -19.57 3.44 -6.36
CA GLU A 34 -21.03 3.32 -6.17
C GLU A 34 -21.45 2.33 -5.08
N ASN A 35 -20.64 1.30 -4.83
CA ASN A 35 -20.98 0.26 -3.87
C ASN A 35 -19.73 -0.42 -3.31
N ARG A 36 -19.88 -1.09 -2.16
CA ARG A 36 -18.81 -1.82 -1.48
C ARG A 36 -18.10 -2.82 -2.38
N LYS A 37 -18.85 -3.54 -3.23
CA LYS A 37 -18.29 -4.56 -4.12
C LYS A 37 -17.32 -3.95 -5.14
N SER A 38 -17.63 -2.77 -5.68
CA SER A 38 -16.71 -2.06 -6.56
C SER A 38 -15.43 -1.64 -5.85
N ALA A 39 -15.53 -1.12 -4.62
CA ALA A 39 -14.34 -0.76 -3.82
C ALA A 39 -13.45 -1.97 -3.51
N LEU A 40 -14.04 -3.14 -3.19
CA LEU A 40 -13.29 -4.37 -2.95
C LEU A 40 -12.62 -4.90 -4.22
N LYS A 41 -13.32 -4.85 -5.36
CA LYS A 41 -12.73 -5.22 -6.66
C LYS A 41 -11.56 -4.32 -7.05
N ASP A 42 -11.64 -3.04 -6.72
CA ASP A 42 -10.54 -2.11 -6.96
C ASP A 42 -9.31 -2.48 -6.12
N LEU A 43 -9.49 -2.83 -4.84
CA LEU A 43 -8.41 -3.34 -3.98
C LEU A 43 -7.76 -4.61 -4.54
N GLU A 44 -8.55 -5.53 -5.13
CA GLU A 44 -8.00 -6.74 -5.77
C GLU A 44 -7.06 -6.43 -6.94
N VAL A 45 -7.25 -5.28 -7.60
CA VAL A 45 -6.39 -4.81 -8.69
C VAL A 45 -5.21 -4.01 -8.14
N VAL A 46 -5.46 -3.10 -7.21
CA VAL A 46 -4.48 -2.16 -6.66
C VAL A 46 -3.42 -2.84 -5.82
N ILE A 47 -3.78 -3.76 -4.92
CA ILE A 47 -2.82 -4.39 -4.00
C ILE A 47 -1.70 -5.16 -4.74
N PRO A 48 -1.99 -6.01 -5.75
CA PRO A 48 -0.93 -6.63 -6.56
C PRO A 48 -0.02 -5.62 -7.24
N LEU A 49 -0.59 -4.54 -7.80
CA LEU A 49 0.19 -3.48 -8.45
C LEU A 49 1.09 -2.73 -7.48
N ILE A 50 0.69 -2.63 -6.20
CA ILE A 50 1.55 -2.11 -5.13
C ILE A 50 2.72 -3.07 -4.87
N GLY A 51 2.49 -4.38 -4.81
CA GLY A 51 3.56 -5.37 -4.69
C GLY A 51 4.61 -5.26 -5.80
N ASP A 52 4.17 -4.90 -7.00
CA ASP A 52 4.99 -4.69 -8.20
C ASP A 52 5.46 -3.23 -8.38
N ALA A 53 5.19 -2.34 -7.42
CA ALA A 53 5.46 -0.91 -7.56
C ALA A 53 6.94 -0.65 -7.90
N PRO A 54 7.21 0.13 -8.97
CA PRO A 54 8.56 0.35 -9.46
C PRO A 54 9.37 1.23 -8.51
N MET A 55 10.69 1.03 -8.54
CA MET A 55 11.66 1.75 -7.74
C MET A 55 12.69 2.40 -8.67
N TYR A 56 12.82 3.71 -8.59
CA TYR A 56 13.67 4.50 -9.47
C TYR A 56 14.80 5.14 -8.67
N ARG A 57 16.03 4.98 -9.14
CA ARG A 57 17.14 5.81 -8.68
C ARG A 57 17.04 7.15 -9.41
N VAL A 58 16.93 8.23 -8.64
CA VAL A 58 16.87 9.60 -9.16
C VAL A 58 18.19 10.30 -8.84
N SER A 59 18.68 11.07 -9.81
CA SER A 59 19.90 11.87 -9.68
C SER A 59 19.52 13.35 -9.57
N GLY A 60 20.00 14.03 -8.53
CA GLY A 60 19.69 15.44 -8.26
C GLY A 60 18.57 15.64 -7.24
N GLU A 61 18.24 16.90 -6.95
CA GLU A 61 17.12 17.26 -6.08
C GLU A 61 15.81 16.74 -6.71
N ILE A 62 14.98 16.05 -5.91
CA ILE A 62 13.63 15.70 -6.30
C ILE A 62 12.73 16.91 -5.99
N ASP A 63 12.15 17.53 -7.01
CA ASP A 63 11.00 18.44 -6.82
C ASP A 63 9.79 17.55 -6.47
N GLU A 64 8.94 17.97 -5.54
CA GLU A 64 7.68 17.27 -5.24
C GLU A 64 6.75 17.19 -6.48
N LYS A 65 7.04 17.98 -7.52
CA LYS A 65 6.42 17.92 -8.85
C LYS A 65 7.07 16.95 -9.83
N ASP A 66 8.21 16.35 -9.49
CA ASP A 66 8.90 15.37 -10.33
C ASP A 66 8.10 14.08 -10.39
N THR A 67 7.19 14.03 -11.35
CA THR A 67 6.52 12.80 -11.76
C THR A 67 7.44 12.03 -12.69
N VAL A 68 7.80 10.80 -12.29
CA VAL A 68 8.53 9.87 -13.16
C VAL A 68 7.73 9.66 -14.46
N SER A 69 8.45 9.64 -15.59
CA SER A 69 7.89 9.53 -16.96
C SER A 69 6.69 8.55 -17.05
N PRO A 70 5.61 8.95 -17.76
CA PRO A 70 4.32 8.26 -17.75
C PRO A 70 4.36 6.82 -18.30
N ASP A 71 5.31 6.48 -19.18
CA ASP A 71 5.21 5.24 -19.99
C ASP A 71 5.36 3.91 -19.21
N VAL A 72 6.05 3.91 -18.05
CA VAL A 72 6.22 2.69 -17.21
C VAL A 72 5.33 2.74 -15.96
N THR A 73 4.94 3.93 -15.53
CA THR A 73 4.27 4.16 -14.26
C THR A 73 2.74 4.18 -14.39
N ASP A 74 2.18 4.18 -15.60
CA ASP A 74 0.75 4.43 -15.84
C ASP A 74 -0.18 3.39 -15.21
N LYS A 75 0.33 2.19 -14.93
CA LYS A 75 -0.45 1.10 -14.33
C LYS A 75 -0.30 0.98 -12.82
N CYS A 76 0.78 1.49 -12.23
CA CYS A 76 1.04 1.29 -10.80
C CYS A 76 0.53 2.48 -9.98
N PRO A 77 -0.33 2.25 -8.96
CA PRO A 77 -0.86 3.33 -8.14
C PRO A 77 0.23 3.95 -7.24
N LEU A 78 1.29 3.21 -6.96
CA LEU A 78 2.47 3.65 -6.22
C LEU A 78 3.73 3.55 -7.06
N TYR A 79 4.69 4.45 -6.80
CA TYR A 79 6.07 4.31 -7.23
C TYR A 79 7.01 4.87 -6.17
N PHE A 80 8.25 4.37 -6.15
CA PHE A 80 9.28 4.80 -5.23
C PHE A 80 10.39 5.53 -5.98
N MET A 81 10.77 6.70 -5.48
CA MET A 81 11.94 7.44 -5.92
C MET A 81 13.00 7.38 -4.84
N LEU A 82 14.20 6.96 -5.20
CA LEU A 82 15.34 6.85 -4.31
C LEU A 82 16.40 7.85 -4.74
N HIS A 83 16.80 8.73 -3.83
CA HIS A 83 17.80 9.77 -4.07
C HIS A 83 18.80 9.84 -2.93
N ALA A 84 19.95 10.44 -3.20
CA ALA A 84 20.93 10.78 -2.18
C ALA A 84 20.93 12.29 -1.97
N ASP A 85 21.01 12.72 -0.72
CA ASP A 85 21.23 14.12 -0.36
C ASP A 85 22.70 14.54 -0.59
N ASP A 86 22.99 15.82 -0.34
CA ASP A 86 24.35 16.39 -0.46
C ASP A 86 25.38 15.74 0.49
N ASN A 87 24.93 14.97 1.49
CA ASN A 87 25.78 14.24 2.43
C ASN A 87 25.94 12.76 2.06
N ASP A 88 25.61 12.37 0.81
CA ASP A 88 25.58 10.99 0.31
C ASP A 88 24.65 10.06 1.13
N ARG A 89 23.63 10.64 1.79
CA ARG A 89 22.62 9.87 2.54
C ARG A 89 21.44 9.59 1.64
N TRP A 90 21.16 8.30 1.47
CA TRP A 90 20.06 7.83 0.65
C TRP A 90 18.73 7.97 1.38
N ALA A 91 17.68 8.27 0.63
CA ALA A 91 16.31 8.28 1.10
C ALA A 91 15.39 7.74 0.00
N TRP A 92 14.23 7.22 0.39
CA TRP A 92 13.15 6.92 -0.54
C TRP A 92 11.92 7.79 -0.27
N TRP A 93 11.23 8.15 -1.34
CA TRP A 93 9.93 8.81 -1.41
C TRP A 93 8.95 7.87 -2.12
N CYS A 94 7.83 7.55 -1.49
CA CYS A 94 6.75 6.76 -2.07
C CYS A 94 5.60 7.70 -2.44
N MET A 95 5.24 7.74 -3.72
CA MET A 95 4.19 8.61 -4.25
C MET A 95 2.97 7.80 -4.64
N HIS A 96 1.80 8.24 -4.17
CA HIS A 96 0.52 7.73 -4.63
C HIS A 96 -0.05 8.62 -5.72
N LYS A 97 -0.26 8.01 -6.90
CA LYS A 97 -0.62 8.76 -8.10
C LYS A 97 -2.02 9.38 -8.07
N ILE A 98 -2.95 8.72 -7.39
CA ILE A 98 -4.37 9.09 -7.47
C ILE A 98 -4.65 10.35 -6.66
N ASP A 99 -4.16 10.40 -5.41
CA ASP A 99 -4.39 11.52 -4.50
C ASP A 99 -3.15 12.41 -4.27
N GLY A 100 -2.01 12.06 -4.89
CA GLY A 100 -0.76 12.81 -4.77
C GLY A 100 -0.06 12.63 -3.42
N THR A 101 -0.50 11.68 -2.58
CA THR A 101 0.09 11.47 -1.26
C THR A 101 1.56 11.06 -1.37
N LEU A 102 2.41 11.68 -0.55
CA LEU A 102 3.84 11.45 -0.49
C LEU A 102 4.23 10.90 0.89
N PHE A 103 4.86 9.73 0.92
CA PHE A 103 5.49 9.16 2.12
C PHE A 103 7.00 9.25 1.99
N LYS A 104 7.67 9.79 3.02
CA LYS A 104 9.13 9.92 3.02
C LYS A 104 9.73 9.02 4.09
N SER A 105 10.82 8.34 3.75
CA SER A 105 11.62 7.58 4.72
C SER A 105 12.02 8.39 5.96
N SER A 106 12.30 9.68 5.80
CA SER A 106 12.69 10.59 6.89
C SER A 106 11.57 10.86 7.92
N GLU A 107 10.31 10.54 7.60
CA GLU A 107 9.20 10.67 8.53
C GLU A 107 9.17 9.53 9.57
N GLU A 108 9.95 8.48 9.35
CA GLU A 108 10.25 7.47 10.36
C GLU A 108 11.40 7.95 11.25
N LEU A 109 11.15 8.10 12.55
CA LEU A 109 12.13 8.59 13.53
C LEU A 109 13.46 7.82 13.51
N SER A 110 13.44 6.53 13.18
CA SER A 110 14.65 5.70 13.07
C SER A 110 15.46 5.92 11.80
N LEU A 111 14.94 6.69 10.84
CA LEU A 111 15.47 6.87 9.49
C LEU A 111 15.60 8.35 9.09
N ALA A 112 15.44 9.26 10.04
CA ALA A 112 15.51 10.71 9.81
C ALA A 112 16.83 11.15 9.17
N ASP A 113 17.93 10.47 9.48
CA ASP A 113 19.28 10.74 8.95
C ASP A 113 19.58 10.03 7.62
N GLY A 114 18.59 9.38 7.01
CA GLY A 114 18.73 8.61 5.78
C GLY A 114 19.54 7.31 5.94
N PHE A 115 19.80 6.66 4.81
CA PHE A 115 20.55 5.41 4.70
C PHE A 115 21.96 5.67 4.19
N SER A 116 22.93 4.87 4.64
CA SER A 116 24.32 4.99 4.19
C SER A 116 24.55 4.47 2.78
N THR A 117 23.64 3.64 2.23
CA THR A 117 23.78 3.04 0.90
C THR A 117 22.44 3.02 0.15
N PHE A 118 22.52 2.97 -1.19
CA PHE A 118 21.36 2.81 -2.05
C PHE A 118 20.64 1.49 -1.76
N GLU A 119 21.40 0.42 -1.52
CA GLU A 119 20.88 -0.91 -1.25
C GLU A 119 20.05 -0.94 0.04
N ASP A 120 20.50 -0.25 1.09
CA ASP A 120 19.75 -0.13 2.34
C ASP A 120 18.42 0.62 2.15
N ALA A 121 18.45 1.69 1.36
CA ALA A 121 17.25 2.44 1.00
C ALA A 121 16.27 1.57 0.19
N VAL A 122 16.76 0.77 -0.76
CA VAL A 122 15.94 -0.20 -1.51
C VAL A 122 15.33 -1.25 -0.59
N VAL A 123 16.12 -1.81 0.34
CA VAL A 123 15.62 -2.80 1.31
C VAL A 123 14.53 -2.18 2.19
N SER A 124 14.70 -0.94 2.63
CA SER A 124 13.67 -0.24 3.40
C SER A 124 12.41 0.05 2.58
N ALA A 125 12.53 0.55 1.36
CA ALA A 125 11.40 0.76 0.46
C ALA A 125 10.62 -0.54 0.20
N LYS A 126 11.33 -1.66 0.02
CA LYS A 126 10.71 -2.99 -0.12
C LYS A 126 9.94 -3.41 1.13
N LYS A 127 10.45 -3.09 2.33
CA LYS A 127 9.72 -3.35 3.59
C LYS A 127 8.42 -2.56 3.63
N LEU A 128 8.43 -1.26 3.30
CA LEU A 128 7.19 -0.48 3.22
C LEU A 128 6.23 -1.08 2.20
N ARG A 129 6.72 -1.41 1.00
CA ARG A 129 5.91 -2.03 -0.05
C ARG A 129 5.24 -3.32 0.43
N SER A 130 5.98 -4.21 1.11
CA SER A 130 5.41 -5.43 1.70
C SER A 130 4.45 -5.14 2.86
N ILE A 131 4.68 -4.12 3.67
CA ILE A 131 3.73 -3.71 4.73
C ILE A 131 2.40 -3.28 4.11
N ILE A 132 2.42 -2.55 3.00
CA ILE A 132 1.22 -2.12 2.30
C ILE A 132 0.55 -3.31 1.61
N GLU A 133 1.31 -4.10 0.82
CA GLU A 133 0.81 -5.25 0.07
C GLU A 133 0.08 -6.28 0.96
N TYR A 134 0.60 -6.53 2.17
CA TYR A 134 0.04 -7.51 3.11
C TYR A 134 -0.75 -6.88 4.25
N ALA A 135 -1.23 -5.64 4.09
CA ALA A 135 -2.06 -4.98 5.09
C ALA A 135 -3.43 -5.67 5.23
N GLU A 136 -3.95 -5.76 6.46
CA GLU A 136 -5.26 -6.37 6.73
C GLU A 136 -6.38 -5.55 6.05
N ILE A 137 -7.32 -6.22 5.38
CA ILE A 137 -8.49 -5.56 4.79
C ILE A 137 -9.68 -5.65 5.76
N VAL A 138 -10.16 -4.49 6.21
CA VAL A 138 -11.19 -4.37 7.24
C VAL A 138 -12.32 -3.45 6.79
N ASP A 139 -13.49 -3.56 7.41
CA ASP A 139 -14.58 -2.60 7.22
C ASP A 139 -14.35 -1.29 8.00
N GLY A 140 -15.28 -0.34 7.88
CA GLY A 140 -15.22 0.94 8.60
C GLY A 140 -15.20 0.83 10.12
N ALA A 141 -15.63 -0.30 10.71
CA ALA A 141 -15.54 -0.57 12.13
C ALA A 141 -14.22 -1.27 12.52
N GLY A 142 -13.36 -1.58 11.56
CA GLY A 142 -12.09 -2.26 11.76
C GLY A 142 -12.20 -3.78 11.88
N VAL A 143 -13.35 -4.36 11.49
CA VAL A 143 -13.59 -5.81 11.46
C VAL A 143 -13.11 -6.37 10.13
N MET A 144 -12.39 -7.50 10.14
CA MET A 144 -11.90 -8.14 8.92
C MET A 144 -13.05 -8.48 7.97
N ILE A 145 -12.86 -8.19 6.68
CA ILE A 145 -13.85 -8.51 5.64
C ILE A 145 -13.70 -9.98 5.26
N PRO A 146 -14.77 -10.80 5.33
CA PRO A 146 -14.69 -12.22 5.01
C PRO A 146 -14.26 -12.48 3.56
N TYR A 147 -13.51 -13.57 3.35
CA TYR A 147 -12.96 -13.98 2.06
C TYR A 147 -14.00 -14.12 0.94
N MET A 148 -15.25 -14.46 1.26
CA MET A 148 -16.36 -14.62 0.29
C MET A 148 -16.66 -13.36 -0.55
N HIS A 149 -16.11 -12.21 -0.15
CA HIS A 149 -16.24 -10.97 -0.90
C HIS A 149 -15.12 -10.72 -1.92
N PHE A 150 -14.11 -11.60 -1.97
CA PHE A 150 -12.96 -11.49 -2.86
C PHE A 150 -12.89 -12.66 -3.85
N SER A 151 -12.09 -12.52 -4.91
CA SER A 151 -11.75 -13.65 -5.78
C SER A 151 -10.96 -14.74 -5.02
N PRO A 152 -11.10 -16.02 -5.43
CA PRO A 152 -10.33 -17.12 -4.83
C PRO A 152 -8.82 -16.90 -4.93
N GLU A 153 -8.31 -16.46 -6.09
CA GLU A 153 -6.88 -16.26 -6.34
C GLU A 153 -6.30 -15.18 -5.43
N PHE A 154 -7.03 -14.08 -5.24
CA PHE A 154 -6.64 -13.00 -4.35
C PHE A 154 -6.64 -13.45 -2.88
N THR A 155 -7.70 -14.16 -2.48
CA THR A 155 -7.85 -14.71 -1.13
C THR A 155 -6.71 -15.64 -0.78
N GLU A 156 -6.35 -16.55 -1.68
CA GLU A 156 -5.27 -17.52 -1.49
C GLU A 156 -3.91 -16.81 -1.39
N LYS A 157 -3.60 -15.90 -2.31
CA LYS A 157 -2.30 -15.19 -2.34
C LYS A 157 -2.05 -14.38 -1.07
N TYR A 158 -3.07 -13.66 -0.59
CA TYR A 158 -2.94 -12.75 0.56
C TYR A 158 -3.46 -13.36 1.87
N GLU A 159 -3.72 -14.67 1.87
CA GLU A 159 -4.19 -15.43 3.03
C GLU A 159 -5.38 -14.76 3.75
N ILE A 160 -6.34 -14.25 2.99
CA ILE A 160 -7.53 -13.61 3.56
C ILE A 160 -8.38 -14.70 4.21
N GLY A 161 -8.22 -14.86 5.52
CA GLY A 161 -8.84 -15.94 6.27
C GLY A 161 -10.35 -15.77 6.42
N ASP A 162 -11.03 -16.91 6.46
CA ASP A 162 -12.35 -16.99 7.07
C ASP A 162 -12.21 -16.85 8.60
N MET A 163 -13.09 -16.07 9.24
CA MET A 163 -13.16 -16.05 10.70
C MET A 163 -13.74 -17.36 11.28
N HIS A 164 -14.15 -18.30 10.41
CA HIS A 164 -14.71 -19.58 10.82
C HIS A 164 -13.61 -20.58 11.27
N PRO A 165 -13.69 -21.16 12.48
CA PRO A 165 -12.70 -22.11 13.00
C PRO A 165 -12.41 -23.33 12.11
N SER A 166 -13.32 -23.67 11.19
CA SER A 166 -13.12 -24.76 10.24
C SER A 166 -12.12 -24.44 9.13
N TYR A 167 -11.85 -23.18 8.82
CA TYR A 167 -10.88 -22.81 7.78
C TYR A 167 -9.46 -23.16 8.19
N GLU A 168 -9.08 -22.89 9.44
CA GLU A 168 -7.82 -23.35 10.04
C GLU A 168 -7.72 -24.89 10.02
N PHE A 169 -8.84 -25.59 10.24
CA PHE A 169 -8.89 -27.04 10.14
C PHE A 169 -8.66 -27.53 8.69
N ILE A 170 -9.26 -26.89 7.69
CA ILE A 170 -9.07 -27.24 6.27
C ILE A 170 -7.61 -26.95 5.84
N LYS A 171 -7.07 -25.77 6.17
CA LYS A 171 -5.69 -25.37 5.85
C LYS A 171 -4.66 -26.33 6.47
N LYS A 172 -4.86 -26.74 7.72
CA LYS A 172 -3.96 -27.67 8.43
C LYS A 172 -4.00 -29.09 7.87
N ASN A 173 -5.12 -29.52 7.31
CA ASN A 173 -5.30 -30.90 6.84
C ASN A 173 -5.17 -31.07 5.32
N LYS A 174 -4.91 -29.98 4.55
CA LYS A 174 -4.82 -30.01 3.07
C LYS A 174 -5.98 -30.78 2.42
N LEU A 175 -7.20 -30.56 2.94
CA LEU A 175 -8.44 -31.13 2.40
C LEU A 175 -8.98 -30.27 1.26
#